data_AF-A0A6I2UK08-F1
#
_entry.id   AF-A0A6I2UK08-F1
#
_cell.length_a   1.000
_cell.length_b   1.000
_cell.length_c   1.000
_cell.angle_alpha   90.00
_cell.angle_beta   90.00
_cell.angle_gamma   90.00
#
_symmetry.space_group_name_H-M   'P 1'
#
loop_
_entity.id
_entity.type
_entity.pdbx_description
1 polymer ?
#
loop_
_entity_poly.entity_id
_entity_poly.type
_entity_poly.pdbx_seq_one_letter_code
_entity_poly.pdbx_strand_id
1 'polypeptide(L)'
;MTMPIYNSPIFAIDVAEARRYAGLQKADFSQQLIDDACMEAQLLIQPKGIWQLYDYESPRQLLLLNTENTLSPQCTARHCKDNTGTSTNRLALQGDSIGKHLAGCCKVIVMAATVGEAIEKQVTKSFEEGRYSFSVLLDAAATAAVEQVADAMEKTIHNEVKRLGLAMKWRFSPGYGDWPIQQQTEILQLAGGSQIGISLTESLMLMPRKSITAVIGLYYPDAVPNCNGSARNSGIEAAASAKKHDCRHCSKLDCPARASE
;
A
#
# COMPACT_ATOMS: atom_id res chain seq x y z
N MET A 1 -22.48 10.44 -2.93
CA MET A 1 -21.50 11.42 -2.40
C MET A 1 -20.23 11.29 -3.21
N THR A 2 -19.70 12.40 -3.72
CA THR A 2 -18.39 12.45 -4.39
C THR A 2 -17.29 12.25 -3.35
N MET A 3 -16.37 11.31 -3.60
CA MET A 3 -15.29 11.00 -2.66
C MET A 3 -14.16 12.02 -2.83
N PRO A 4 -13.48 12.43 -1.75
CA PRO A 4 -12.36 13.36 -1.85
C PRO A 4 -11.21 12.70 -2.62
N ILE A 5 -10.82 13.32 -3.73
CA ILE A 5 -9.64 12.91 -4.50
C ILE A 5 -8.42 13.60 -3.92
N TYR A 6 -7.43 12.81 -3.53
CA TYR A 6 -6.14 13.27 -3.05
C TYR A 6 -5.22 13.56 -4.23
N ASN A 7 -4.80 14.83 -4.39
CA ASN A 7 -3.87 15.25 -5.43
C ASN A 7 -2.56 15.67 -4.76
N SER A 8 -1.72 14.69 -4.40
CA SER A 8 -0.41 15.00 -3.79
C SER A 8 0.51 15.60 -4.85
N PRO A 9 0.97 16.85 -4.69
CA PRO A 9 2.05 17.34 -5.53
C PRO A 9 3.32 16.52 -5.22
N ILE A 10 3.94 15.96 -6.25
CA ILE A 10 5.29 15.38 -6.17
C ILE A 10 6.26 16.45 -6.65
N PHE A 11 7.00 17.05 -5.71
CA PHE A 11 7.93 18.14 -5.99
C PHE A 11 9.31 17.67 -6.45
N ALA A 12 9.65 16.42 -6.19
CA ALA A 12 10.86 15.76 -6.66
C ALA A 12 10.62 14.26 -6.60
N ILE A 13 11.04 13.52 -7.64
CA ILE A 13 11.06 12.06 -7.60
C ILE A 13 12.31 11.62 -6.82
N ASP A 14 12.15 10.62 -5.94
CA ASP A 14 13.27 10.00 -5.24
C ASP A 14 14.20 9.27 -6.23
N VAL A 15 15.33 9.92 -6.52
CA VAL A 15 16.38 9.44 -7.43
C VAL A 15 16.99 8.14 -6.95
N ALA A 16 17.13 7.95 -5.63
CA ALA A 16 17.71 6.73 -5.07
C ALA A 16 16.76 5.54 -5.27
N GLU A 17 15.45 5.76 -5.11
CA GLU A 17 14.45 4.75 -5.39
C GLU A 17 14.32 4.48 -6.90
N ALA A 18 14.34 5.51 -7.76
CA ALA A 18 14.37 5.31 -9.21
C ALA A 18 15.59 4.46 -9.62
N ARG A 19 16.76 4.74 -9.06
CA ARG A 19 17.98 3.95 -9.27
C ARG A 19 17.84 2.51 -8.78
N ARG A 20 17.14 2.30 -7.65
CA ARG A 20 16.84 0.96 -7.13
C ARG A 20 15.93 0.18 -8.08
N TYR A 21 14.83 0.78 -8.53
CA TYR A 21 13.89 0.14 -9.47
C TYR A 21 14.52 -0.14 -10.83
N ALA A 22 15.50 0.66 -11.26
CA ALA A 22 16.28 0.40 -12.47
C ALA A 22 17.32 -0.73 -12.32
N GLY A 23 17.50 -1.31 -11.12
CA GLY A 23 18.51 -2.33 -10.85
C GLY A 23 19.95 -1.79 -10.78
N LEU A 24 20.12 -0.49 -10.58
CA LEU A 24 21.42 0.21 -10.66
C LEU A 24 22.04 0.55 -9.31
N GLN A 25 21.54 0.00 -8.19
CA GLN A 25 21.98 0.39 -6.83
C GLN A 25 23.51 0.43 -6.67
N LYS A 26 24.21 -0.59 -7.19
CA LYS A 26 25.67 -0.74 -7.09
C LYS A 26 26.41 -0.49 -8.42
N ALA A 27 25.68 -0.18 -9.49
CA ALA A 27 26.25 -0.05 -10.83
C ALA A 27 26.87 1.34 -11.02
N ASP A 28 28.07 1.43 -11.56
CA ASP A 28 28.57 2.73 -12.02
C ASP A 28 27.80 3.11 -13.30
N PHE A 29 26.97 4.15 -13.20
CA PHE A 29 26.05 4.57 -14.26
C PHE A 29 25.87 6.08 -14.21
N SER A 30 25.61 6.69 -15.38
CA SER A 30 25.45 8.14 -15.53
C SER A 30 24.37 8.70 -14.59
N GLN A 31 24.80 9.50 -13.62
CA GLN A 31 23.89 10.21 -12.71
C GLN A 31 23.00 11.20 -13.46
N GLN A 32 23.57 11.91 -14.45
CA GLN A 32 22.83 12.87 -15.27
C GLN A 32 21.64 12.21 -15.99
N LEU A 33 21.80 11.00 -16.54
CA LEU A 33 20.70 10.31 -17.22
C LEU A 33 19.58 9.89 -16.25
N ILE A 34 19.92 9.56 -15.01
CA ILE A 34 18.93 9.23 -13.99
C ILE A 34 18.17 10.49 -13.59
N ASP A 35 18.88 11.60 -13.38
CA ASP A 35 18.29 12.90 -13.01
C ASP A 35 17.38 13.43 -14.13
N ASP A 36 17.81 13.33 -15.39
CA ASP A 36 17.03 13.71 -16.57
C ASP A 36 15.73 12.89 -16.67
N ALA A 37 15.81 11.57 -16.44
CA ALA A 37 14.63 10.70 -16.44
C ALA A 37 13.67 11.04 -15.29
N CYS A 38 14.18 11.34 -14.10
CA CYS A 38 13.37 11.76 -12.96
C CYS A 38 12.69 13.11 -13.22
N MET A 39 13.41 14.06 -13.82
CA MET A 39 12.84 15.36 -14.21
C MET A 39 11.74 15.20 -15.26
N GLU A 40 11.98 14.40 -16.30
CA GLU A 40 10.98 14.14 -17.33
C GLU A 40 9.74 13.44 -16.77
N ALA A 41 9.92 12.45 -15.89
CA ALA A 41 8.80 11.83 -15.20
C ALA A 41 8.02 12.84 -14.36
N GLN A 42 8.70 13.68 -13.57
CA GLN A 42 8.06 14.69 -12.73
C GLN A 42 7.18 15.66 -13.54
N LEU A 43 7.57 16.01 -14.77
CA LEU A 43 6.79 16.89 -15.65
C LEU A 43 5.54 16.22 -16.22
N LEU A 44 5.51 14.89 -16.29
CA LEU A 44 4.48 14.12 -16.97
C LEU A 44 3.49 13.42 -16.04
N ILE A 45 3.89 13.11 -14.81
CA ILE A 45 3.04 12.43 -13.84
C ILE A 45 1.79 13.26 -13.52
N GLN A 46 0.70 12.56 -13.27
CA GLN A 46 -0.57 13.10 -12.83
C GLN A 46 -1.01 12.39 -11.54
N PRO A 47 -0.39 12.71 -10.39
CA PRO A 47 -0.62 12.01 -9.14
C PRO A 47 -2.07 12.15 -8.69
N LYS A 48 -2.73 11.01 -8.48
CA LYS A 48 -4.07 10.93 -7.88
C LYS A 48 -4.13 9.79 -6.89
N GLY A 49 -4.85 10.01 -5.81
CA GLY A 49 -5.11 9.05 -4.76
C GLY A 49 -6.57 9.10 -4.33
N ILE A 50 -7.11 7.97 -3.90
CA ILE A 50 -8.43 7.88 -3.31
C ILE A 50 -8.41 6.77 -2.26
N TRP A 51 -9.14 6.97 -1.17
CA TRP A 51 -9.28 5.94 -0.14
C TRP A 51 -10.63 6.03 0.55
N GLN A 52 -11.03 4.92 1.16
CA GLN A 52 -12.27 4.78 1.90
C GLN A 52 -12.05 3.98 3.17
N LEU A 53 -12.90 4.21 4.17
CA LEU A 53 -12.88 3.49 5.44
C LEU A 53 -14.07 2.55 5.53
N TYR A 54 -13.80 1.32 5.96
CA TYR A 54 -14.82 0.30 6.21
C TYR A 54 -14.66 -0.30 7.61
N ASP A 55 -15.78 -0.69 8.21
CA ASP A 55 -15.75 -1.55 9.39
C ASP A 55 -15.28 -2.96 9.02
N TYR A 56 -14.60 -3.63 9.94
CA TYR A 56 -14.01 -4.94 9.70
C TYR A 56 -14.25 -5.93 10.84
N GLU A 57 -14.79 -7.10 10.51
CA GLU A 57 -15.00 -8.21 11.44
C GLU A 57 -13.84 -9.20 11.34
N SER A 58 -12.78 -8.95 12.12
CA SER A 58 -11.53 -9.74 12.07
C SER A 58 -11.70 -11.26 12.19
N PRO A 59 -12.53 -11.82 13.10
CA PRO A 59 -12.67 -13.28 13.22
C PRO A 59 -13.25 -13.96 11.98
N ARG A 60 -14.01 -13.23 11.15
CA ARG A 60 -14.65 -13.75 9.94
C ARG A 60 -14.03 -13.21 8.64
N GLN A 61 -13.03 -12.34 8.74
CA GLN A 61 -12.40 -11.67 7.61
C GLN A 61 -13.39 -10.90 6.72
N LEU A 62 -14.36 -10.20 7.31
CA LEU A 62 -15.40 -9.50 6.56
C LEU A 62 -15.21 -7.98 6.60
N LEU A 63 -15.12 -7.33 5.43
CA LEU A 63 -15.41 -5.90 5.31
C LEU A 63 -16.93 -5.69 5.32
N LEU A 64 -17.38 -4.75 6.13
CA LEU A 64 -18.78 -4.36 6.23
C LEU A 64 -19.00 -3.12 5.36
N LEU A 65 -19.83 -3.27 4.33
CA LEU A 65 -20.04 -2.26 3.29
C LEU A 65 -21.23 -1.37 3.70
N ASN A 66 -20.97 -0.52 4.69
CA ASN A 66 -21.97 0.39 5.24
C ASN A 66 -22.14 1.59 4.30
N THR A 67 -23.34 2.17 4.24
CA THR A 67 -23.61 3.35 3.39
C THR A 67 -23.08 4.66 3.97
N GLU A 68 -22.65 4.68 5.23
CA GLU A 68 -22.13 5.87 5.92
C GLU A 68 -20.65 5.69 6.29
N ASN A 69 -19.77 5.77 5.29
CA ASN A 69 -18.31 5.68 5.43
C ASN A 69 -17.71 6.97 6.04
N THR A 70 -18.17 7.38 7.22
CA THR A 70 -17.60 8.51 7.97
C THR A 70 -16.74 8.03 9.13
N LEU A 71 -15.61 8.71 9.35
CA LEU A 71 -14.78 8.62 10.55
C LEU A 71 -15.58 9.19 11.73
N SER A 72 -16.56 8.45 12.25
CA SER A 72 -17.31 8.87 13.44
C SER A 72 -16.52 8.50 14.72
N PRO A 73 -16.49 9.39 15.73
CA PRO A 73 -15.74 9.17 16.98
C PRO A 73 -16.38 8.12 17.91
N GLN A 74 -17.35 7.34 17.44
CA GLN A 74 -18.20 6.48 18.28
C GLN A 74 -17.86 4.99 18.19
N CYS A 75 -16.63 4.61 17.87
CA CYS A 75 -16.19 3.22 17.98
C CYS A 75 -15.46 2.99 19.31
N THR A 76 -16.18 2.93 20.43
CA THR A 76 -15.56 2.50 21.70
C THR A 76 -15.30 0.99 21.66
N ALA A 77 -14.24 0.51 22.32
CA ALA A 77 -13.83 -0.92 22.36
C ALA A 77 -14.91 -1.90 22.84
N ARG A 78 -16.05 -1.41 23.38
CA ARG A 78 -17.22 -2.22 23.75
C ARG A 78 -18.18 -2.50 22.60
N HIS A 79 -18.09 -1.79 21.47
CA HIS A 79 -18.98 -1.98 20.31
C HIS A 79 -18.55 -3.10 19.35
N CYS A 80 -17.46 -3.83 19.64
CA CYS A 80 -17.08 -5.02 18.87
C CYS A 80 -17.87 -6.28 19.26
N LYS A 81 -18.81 -6.18 20.20
CA LYS A 81 -19.77 -7.25 20.51
C LYS A 81 -21.17 -6.71 20.23
N ASP A 82 -21.90 -7.44 19.41
CA ASP A 82 -23.36 -7.33 19.24
C ASP A 82 -23.87 -6.28 18.25
N ASN A 83 -23.22 -6.13 17.09
CA ASN A 83 -23.90 -5.58 15.91
C ASN A 83 -24.38 -6.73 15.00
N THR A 84 -25.41 -7.45 15.44
CA THR A 84 -26.23 -8.33 14.59
C THR A 84 -27.19 -7.51 13.72
N GLY A 85 -26.67 -6.45 13.09
CA GLY A 85 -27.34 -5.73 12.04
C GLY A 85 -27.27 -6.54 10.75
N THR A 86 -28.43 -6.88 10.20
CA THR A 86 -28.61 -7.59 8.93
C THR A 86 -28.23 -6.71 7.73
N SER A 87 -26.99 -6.22 7.68
CA SER A 87 -26.41 -5.70 6.44
C SER A 87 -26.04 -6.90 5.56
N THR A 88 -26.71 -7.02 4.42
CA THR A 88 -26.45 -8.02 3.36
C THR A 88 -25.27 -7.66 2.47
N ASN A 89 -24.64 -6.50 2.66
CA ASN A 89 -23.52 -6.03 1.83
C ASN A 89 -22.20 -6.20 2.60
N ARG A 90 -21.51 -7.32 2.34
CA ARG A 90 -20.23 -7.67 2.98
C ARG A 90 -19.28 -8.25 1.94
N LEU A 91 -17.99 -7.98 2.08
CA LEU A 91 -16.94 -8.63 1.31
C LEU A 91 -16.10 -9.52 2.21
N ALA A 92 -16.07 -10.82 1.93
CA ALA A 92 -15.16 -11.75 2.60
C ALA A 92 -13.78 -11.69 1.94
N LEU A 93 -12.74 -11.35 2.71
CA LEU A 93 -11.36 -11.42 2.25
C LEU A 93 -10.86 -12.86 2.28
N GLN A 94 -10.32 -13.30 1.15
CA GLN A 94 -9.83 -14.66 0.93
C GLN A 94 -8.31 -14.71 1.15
N GLY A 95 -7.83 -15.82 1.72
CA GLY A 95 -6.42 -16.04 2.03
C GLY A 95 -6.10 -15.86 3.50
N ASP A 96 -5.18 -16.68 3.99
CA ASP A 96 -4.74 -16.71 5.39
C ASP A 96 -3.78 -15.55 5.69
N SER A 97 -2.99 -15.11 4.72
CA SER A 97 -1.98 -14.05 4.91
C SER A 97 -2.66 -12.71 5.21
N ILE A 98 -3.70 -12.34 4.45
CA ILE A 98 -4.48 -11.14 4.72
C ILE A 98 -5.26 -11.25 6.03
N GLY A 99 -5.80 -12.45 6.33
CA GLY A 99 -6.46 -12.72 7.61
C GLY A 99 -5.56 -12.48 8.81
N LYS A 100 -4.34 -13.04 8.78
CA LYS A 100 -3.31 -12.84 9.82
C LYS A 100 -2.85 -11.39 9.89
N HIS A 101 -2.66 -10.73 8.75
CA HIS A 101 -2.26 -9.32 8.67
C HIS A 101 -3.27 -8.40 9.35
N LEU A 102 -4.56 -8.64 9.12
CA LEU A 102 -5.67 -7.87 9.67
C LEU A 102 -6.18 -8.39 11.03
N ALA A 103 -5.52 -9.37 11.63
CA ALA A 103 -5.90 -9.89 12.94
C ALA A 103 -5.93 -8.77 13.99
N GLY A 104 -7.04 -8.67 14.73
CA GLY A 104 -7.24 -7.63 15.75
C GLY A 104 -7.57 -6.24 15.21
N CYS A 105 -7.71 -6.07 13.89
CA CYS A 105 -8.20 -4.82 13.31
C CYS A 105 -9.73 -4.73 13.46
N CYS A 106 -10.24 -3.51 13.68
CA CYS A 106 -11.66 -3.20 13.78
C CYS A 106 -12.18 -2.42 12.56
N LYS A 107 -11.27 -1.81 11.80
CA LYS A 107 -11.56 -1.11 10.55
C LYS A 107 -10.47 -1.39 9.53
N VAL A 108 -10.80 -1.19 8.26
CA VAL A 108 -9.88 -1.32 7.13
C VAL A 108 -10.03 -0.11 6.24
N ILE A 109 -8.91 0.50 5.88
CA ILE A 109 -8.84 1.46 4.79
C ILE A 109 -8.61 0.69 3.50
N VAL A 110 -9.36 1.04 2.47
CA VAL A 110 -9.16 0.55 1.11
C VAL A 110 -8.75 1.74 0.25
N MET A 111 -7.61 1.64 -0.44
CA MET A 111 -7.02 2.76 -1.17
C MET A 111 -6.60 2.38 -2.59
N ALA A 112 -6.56 3.39 -3.46
CA ALA A 112 -5.95 3.32 -4.78
C ALA A 112 -5.16 4.60 -5.08
N ALA A 113 -4.07 4.45 -5.82
CA ALA A 113 -3.20 5.55 -6.24
C ALA A 113 -2.73 5.34 -7.68
N THR A 114 -2.47 6.42 -8.42
CA THR A 114 -1.90 6.37 -9.77
C THR A 114 -1.07 7.62 -10.05
N VAL A 115 -0.12 7.51 -10.97
CA VAL A 115 0.60 8.67 -11.56
C VAL A 115 0.17 8.96 -13.00
N GLY A 116 -0.93 8.36 -13.45
CA GLY A 116 -1.55 8.65 -14.74
C GLY A 116 -0.87 7.96 -15.94
N GLU A 117 -1.55 8.00 -17.09
CA GLU A 117 -1.15 7.29 -18.29
C GLU A 117 -0.04 8.01 -19.09
N ALA A 118 0.10 9.33 -18.90
CA ALA A 118 1.01 10.15 -19.70
C ALA A 118 2.47 9.69 -19.61
N ILE A 119 2.93 9.34 -18.40
CA ILE A 119 4.29 8.83 -18.20
C ILE A 119 4.50 7.48 -18.87
N GLU A 120 3.49 6.60 -18.89
CA GLU A 120 3.60 5.31 -19.56
C GLU A 120 3.68 5.43 -21.08
N LYS A 121 2.92 6.35 -21.67
CA LYS A 121 3.03 6.68 -23.09
C LYS A 121 4.44 7.16 -23.43
N GLN A 122 5.04 7.98 -22.56
CA GLN A 122 6.40 8.46 -22.77
C GLN A 122 7.47 7.36 -22.62
N VAL A 123 7.29 6.43 -21.68
CA VAL A 123 8.14 5.24 -21.56
C VAL A 123 8.12 4.44 -22.86
N THR A 124 6.93 4.12 -23.37
CA THR A 124 6.76 3.38 -24.63
C THR A 124 7.38 4.13 -25.81
N LYS A 125 7.08 5.43 -25.95
CA LYS A 125 7.64 6.27 -27.00
C LYS A 125 9.17 6.31 -26.96
N SER A 126 9.76 6.49 -25.78
CA SER A 126 11.22 6.50 -25.62
C SER A 126 11.86 5.17 -26.01
N PHE A 127 11.16 4.05 -25.77
CA PHE A 127 11.61 2.73 -26.20
C PHE A 127 11.57 2.60 -27.73
N GLU A 128 10.47 3.00 -28.36
CA GLU A 128 10.27 2.97 -29.82
C GLU A 128 11.29 3.86 -30.56
N GLU A 129 11.71 4.97 -29.96
CA GLU A 129 12.76 5.86 -30.47
C GLU A 129 14.19 5.31 -30.26
N GLY A 130 14.35 4.11 -29.70
CA GLY A 130 15.65 3.49 -29.44
C GLY A 130 16.39 4.03 -28.21
N ARG A 131 15.75 4.88 -27.40
CA ARG A 131 16.31 5.42 -26.14
C ARG A 131 16.11 4.42 -24.99
N TYR A 132 16.59 3.18 -25.16
CA TYR A 132 16.27 2.06 -24.27
C TYR A 132 16.66 2.29 -22.81
N SER A 133 17.90 2.70 -22.55
CA SER A 133 18.37 2.97 -21.17
C SER A 133 17.54 4.08 -20.51
N PHE A 134 17.21 5.12 -21.27
CA PHE A 134 16.37 6.21 -20.78
C PHE A 134 14.94 5.74 -20.50
N SER A 135 14.36 4.92 -21.37
CA SER A 135 13.02 4.34 -21.17
C SER A 135 12.94 3.50 -19.89
N VAL A 136 13.97 2.68 -19.61
CA VAL A 136 14.07 1.91 -18.35
C VAL A 136 14.15 2.83 -17.13
N LEU A 137 14.98 3.88 -17.19
CA LEU A 137 15.11 4.85 -16.11
C LEU A 137 13.80 5.62 -15.88
N LEU A 138 13.10 5.98 -16.96
CA LEU A 138 11.83 6.69 -16.92
C LEU A 138 10.73 5.82 -16.29
N ASP A 139 10.67 4.53 -16.63
CA ASP A 139 9.74 3.57 -16.03
C ASP A 139 10.04 3.35 -14.53
N ALA A 140 11.31 3.31 -14.17
CA ALA A 140 11.76 3.20 -12.80
C ALA A 140 11.42 4.47 -11.98
N ALA A 141 11.61 5.66 -12.56
CA ALA A 141 11.18 6.93 -11.97
C ALA A 141 9.67 6.99 -11.77
N ALA A 142 8.87 6.52 -12.74
CA ALA A 142 7.42 6.44 -12.62
C ALA A 142 6.98 5.47 -11.50
N THR A 143 7.72 4.37 -11.32
CA THR A 143 7.51 3.42 -10.21
C THR A 143 7.81 4.06 -8.86
N ALA A 144 8.92 4.77 -8.73
CA ALA A 144 9.24 5.53 -7.53
C ALA A 144 8.20 6.61 -7.24
N ALA A 145 7.64 7.24 -8.28
CA ALA A 145 6.62 8.27 -8.13
C ALA A 145 5.30 7.71 -7.57
N VAL A 146 4.79 6.58 -8.07
CA VAL A 146 3.52 6.02 -7.56
C VAL A 146 3.64 5.56 -6.10
N GLU A 147 4.80 5.04 -5.69
CA GLU A 147 5.05 4.72 -4.27
C GLU A 147 5.07 5.99 -3.40
N GLN A 148 5.67 7.08 -3.87
CA GLN A 148 5.61 8.37 -3.16
C GLN A 148 4.18 8.89 -3.01
N VAL A 149 3.29 8.67 -4.00
CA VAL A 149 1.86 8.99 -3.85
C VAL A 149 1.25 8.15 -2.73
N ALA A 150 1.47 6.83 -2.73
CA ALA A 150 0.94 5.94 -1.71
C ALA A 150 1.47 6.28 -0.31
N ASP A 151 2.76 6.60 -0.17
CA ASP A 151 3.36 7.01 1.09
C ASP A 151 2.83 8.36 1.59
N ALA A 152 2.60 9.32 0.70
CA ALA A 152 1.99 10.60 1.04
C ALA A 152 0.53 10.43 1.50
N MET A 153 -0.22 9.53 0.84
CA MET A 153 -1.55 9.15 1.30
C MET A 153 -1.50 8.51 2.68
N GLU A 154 -0.61 7.55 2.91
CA GLU A 154 -0.46 6.89 4.22
C GLU A 154 -0.13 7.89 5.33
N LYS A 155 0.78 8.85 5.09
CA LYS A 155 1.08 9.93 6.05
C LYS A 155 -0.14 10.78 6.37
N THR A 156 -0.94 11.11 5.36
CA THR A 156 -2.18 11.89 5.54
C THR A 156 -3.19 11.11 6.36
N ILE A 157 -3.44 9.85 5.98
CA ILE A 157 -4.32 8.93 6.69
C ILE A 157 -3.87 8.73 8.14
N HIS A 158 -2.58 8.54 8.39
CA HIS A 158 -2.01 8.37 9.73
C HIS A 158 -2.43 9.51 10.66
N ASN A 159 -2.36 10.75 10.18
CA ASN A 159 -2.73 11.93 10.95
C ASN A 159 -4.22 11.98 11.27
N GLU A 160 -5.08 11.47 10.39
CA GLU A 160 -6.52 11.38 10.62
C GLU A 160 -6.87 10.29 11.63
N VAL A 161 -6.34 9.08 11.46
CA VAL A 161 -6.69 7.94 12.31
C VAL A 161 -6.09 8.04 13.72
N LYS A 162 -4.92 8.68 13.86
CA LYS A 162 -4.31 8.93 15.17
C LYS A 162 -5.19 9.80 16.07
N ARG A 163 -5.94 10.75 15.49
CA ARG A 163 -6.92 11.58 16.24
C ARG A 163 -8.08 10.77 16.80
N LEU A 164 -8.31 9.57 16.28
CA LEU A 164 -9.33 8.62 16.74
C LEU A 164 -8.78 7.57 17.71
N GLY A 165 -7.50 7.66 18.11
CA GLY A 165 -6.86 6.68 18.99
C GLY A 165 -6.54 5.34 18.31
N LEU A 166 -6.56 5.29 16.97
CA LEU A 166 -6.23 4.11 16.19
C LEU A 166 -4.77 4.13 15.71
N ALA A 167 -4.19 2.94 15.55
CA ALA A 167 -2.93 2.72 14.84
C ALA A 167 -3.16 1.94 13.53
N MET A 168 -2.17 1.98 12.65
CA MET A 168 -2.21 1.38 11.32
C MET A 168 -1.27 0.18 11.21
N LYS A 169 -1.69 -0.82 10.44
CA LYS A 169 -0.81 -1.84 9.86
C LYS A 169 -0.17 -1.30 8.57
N TRP A 170 0.77 -2.04 8.01
CA TRP A 170 1.36 -1.74 6.69
C TRP A 170 0.38 -2.09 5.55
N ARG A 171 0.60 -1.51 4.35
CA ARG A 171 -0.22 -1.73 3.15
C ARG A 171 -0.14 -3.18 2.66
N PHE A 172 -1.27 -3.83 2.41
CA PHE A 172 -1.34 -5.18 1.82
C PHE A 172 -2.27 -5.18 0.60
N SER A 173 -1.94 -5.92 -0.45
CA SER A 173 -2.67 -5.84 -1.73
C SER A 173 -3.05 -7.22 -2.25
N PRO A 174 -4.15 -7.36 -3.01
CA PRO A 174 -4.46 -8.59 -3.72
C PRO A 174 -3.29 -9.06 -4.59
N GLY A 175 -3.03 -10.38 -4.62
CA GLY A 175 -1.88 -10.97 -5.29
C GLY A 175 -0.62 -11.14 -4.41
N TYR A 176 -0.58 -10.55 -3.20
CA TYR A 176 0.47 -10.82 -2.22
C TYR A 176 0.11 -12.01 -1.32
N GLY A 177 1.12 -12.81 -0.97
CA GLY A 177 0.94 -14.02 -0.16
C GLY A 177 0.00 -15.00 -0.86
N ASP A 178 -1.03 -15.44 -0.15
CA ASP A 178 -2.11 -16.29 -0.67
C ASP A 178 -3.42 -15.52 -0.91
N TRP A 179 -3.39 -14.18 -0.91
CA TRP A 179 -4.59 -13.38 -1.20
C TRP A 179 -4.88 -13.40 -2.72
N PRO A 180 -6.01 -13.99 -3.18
CA PRO A 180 -6.27 -14.14 -4.60
C PRO A 180 -6.38 -12.80 -5.33
N ILE A 181 -5.68 -12.69 -6.46
CA ILE A 181 -5.67 -11.49 -7.31
C ILE A 181 -7.07 -11.14 -7.85
N GLN A 182 -7.98 -12.12 -7.91
CA GLN A 182 -9.38 -11.93 -8.34
C GLN A 182 -10.09 -10.86 -7.49
N GLN A 183 -9.75 -10.77 -6.20
CA GLN A 183 -10.33 -9.76 -5.30
C GLN A 183 -9.86 -8.33 -5.59
N GLN A 184 -8.91 -8.12 -6.51
CA GLN A 184 -8.52 -6.79 -6.99
C GLN A 184 -9.72 -6.03 -7.58
N THR A 185 -10.68 -6.72 -8.20
CA THR A 185 -11.87 -6.07 -8.78
C THR A 185 -12.69 -5.36 -7.71
N GLU A 186 -13.03 -6.08 -6.64
CA GLU A 186 -13.79 -5.57 -5.52
C GLU A 186 -12.98 -4.53 -4.75
N ILE A 187 -11.69 -4.77 -4.51
CA ILE A 187 -10.82 -3.81 -3.82
C ILE A 187 -10.69 -2.50 -4.60
N LEU A 188 -10.53 -2.53 -5.92
CA LEU A 188 -10.47 -1.33 -6.74
C LEU A 188 -11.81 -0.57 -6.72
N GLN A 189 -12.93 -1.30 -6.79
CA GLN A 189 -14.27 -0.71 -6.71
C GLN A 189 -14.50 -0.05 -5.34
N LEU A 190 -14.14 -0.74 -4.25
CA LEU A 190 -14.24 -0.24 -2.88
C LEU A 190 -13.23 0.87 -2.58
N ALA A 191 -12.11 0.96 -3.27
CA ALA A 191 -11.26 2.15 -3.19
C ALA A 191 -11.93 3.35 -3.88
N GLY A 192 -12.75 3.11 -4.90
CA GLY A 192 -13.27 4.14 -5.81
C GLY A 192 -12.31 4.43 -6.97
N GLY A 193 -11.45 3.48 -7.35
CA GLY A 193 -10.36 3.69 -8.31
C GLY A 193 -10.78 4.25 -9.68
N SER A 194 -12.00 3.95 -10.14
CA SER A 194 -12.54 4.52 -11.39
C SER A 194 -12.67 6.05 -11.35
N GLN A 195 -12.86 6.64 -10.16
CA GLN A 195 -12.93 8.10 -9.98
C GLN A 195 -11.59 8.80 -10.21
N ILE A 196 -10.48 8.07 -10.05
CA ILE A 196 -9.14 8.56 -10.35
C ILE A 196 -8.59 8.02 -11.68
N GLY A 197 -9.45 7.38 -12.48
CA GLY A 197 -9.13 6.90 -13.82
C GLY A 197 -8.40 5.55 -13.85
N ILE A 198 -8.48 4.76 -12.77
CA ILE A 198 -7.92 3.41 -12.75
C ILE A 198 -8.98 2.39 -13.18
N SER A 199 -8.59 1.49 -14.08
CA SER A 199 -9.38 0.33 -14.52
C SER A 199 -8.56 -0.96 -14.43
N LEU A 200 -9.18 -2.09 -14.78
CA LEU A 200 -8.52 -3.40 -14.85
C LEU A 200 -8.56 -3.95 -16.28
N THR A 201 -7.49 -4.65 -16.66
CA THR A 201 -7.51 -5.55 -17.82
C THR A 201 -8.26 -6.85 -17.49
N GLU A 202 -8.54 -7.67 -18.50
CA GLU A 202 -9.11 -9.02 -18.30
C GLU A 202 -8.23 -9.91 -17.41
N SER A 203 -6.91 -9.67 -17.41
CA SER A 203 -5.94 -10.34 -16.55
C SER A 203 -5.73 -9.65 -15.19
N LEU A 204 -6.60 -8.72 -14.81
CA LEU A 204 -6.60 -8.02 -13.52
C LEU A 204 -5.37 -7.13 -13.26
N MET A 205 -4.68 -6.70 -14.31
CA MET A 205 -3.66 -5.65 -14.20
C MET A 205 -4.32 -4.28 -14.11
N LEU A 206 -3.82 -3.42 -13.23
CA LEU A 206 -4.26 -2.03 -13.15
C LEU A 206 -3.83 -1.26 -14.39
N MET A 207 -4.73 -0.40 -14.87
CA MET A 207 -4.48 0.55 -15.95
C MET A 207 -4.86 1.95 -15.49
N PRO A 208 -3.95 2.94 -15.48
CA PRO A 208 -2.51 2.84 -15.85
C PRO A 208 -1.72 1.83 -15.01
N ARG A 209 -0.67 1.21 -15.58
CA ARG A 209 0.21 0.23 -14.92
C ARG A 209 0.90 0.80 -13.68
N LYS A 210 1.25 2.09 -13.66
CA LYS A 210 1.83 2.78 -12.51
C LYS A 210 0.73 3.23 -11.55
N SER A 211 0.03 2.22 -11.03
CA SER A 211 -1.05 2.35 -10.07
C SER A 211 -0.92 1.32 -8.96
N ILE A 212 -1.46 1.63 -7.79
CA ILE A 212 -1.47 0.79 -6.59
C ILE A 212 -2.91 0.64 -6.14
N THR A 213 -3.30 -0.57 -5.73
CA THR A 213 -4.42 -0.77 -4.80
C THR A 213 -3.86 -1.39 -3.53
N ALA A 214 -4.42 -1.06 -2.37
CA ALA A 214 -4.01 -1.66 -1.11
C ALA A 214 -5.09 -1.53 -0.04
N VAL A 215 -4.94 -2.33 1.01
CA VAL A 215 -5.67 -2.19 2.26
C VAL A 215 -4.73 -1.92 3.43
N ILE A 216 -5.20 -1.15 4.40
CA ILE A 216 -4.51 -0.84 5.65
C ILE A 216 -5.45 -1.19 6.81
N GLY A 217 -5.05 -2.13 7.66
CA GLY A 217 -5.80 -2.48 8.87
C GLY A 217 -5.63 -1.43 9.97
N LEU A 218 -6.73 -1.09 10.65
CA LEU A 218 -6.75 -0.17 11.79
C LEU A 218 -7.15 -0.89 13.07
N TYR A 219 -6.43 -0.62 14.15
CA TYR A 219 -6.65 -1.25 15.45
C TYR A 219 -6.42 -0.26 16.60
N TYR A 220 -6.99 -0.54 17.76
CA TYR A 220 -6.72 0.22 18.99
C TYR A 220 -5.46 -0.33 19.67
N PRO A 221 -4.38 0.46 19.83
CA PRO A 221 -3.16 0.01 20.50
C PRO A 221 -3.39 -0.43 21.95
N ASP A 222 -4.30 0.26 22.64
CA ASP A 222 -4.58 0.06 24.06
C ASP A 222 -5.66 -1.00 24.32
N ALA A 223 -6.35 -1.47 23.27
CA ALA A 223 -7.28 -2.57 23.37
C ALA A 223 -6.51 -3.90 23.39
N VAL A 224 -5.79 -4.16 24.47
CA VAL A 224 -5.18 -5.47 24.70
C VAL A 224 -6.31 -6.50 24.80
N PRO A 225 -6.35 -7.56 23.96
CA PRO A 225 -7.16 -8.72 24.27
C PRO A 225 -6.53 -9.37 25.48
N ASN A 226 -7.20 -9.32 26.63
CA ASN A 226 -6.83 -10.12 27.78
C ASN A 226 -7.18 -11.58 27.47
N CYS A 227 -6.32 -12.24 26.69
CA CYS A 227 -6.32 -13.68 26.47
C CYS A 227 -5.06 -14.22 27.14
N ASN A 228 -5.22 -14.81 28.32
CA ASN A 228 -4.15 -15.38 29.15
C ASN A 228 -3.12 -16.18 28.34
N GLY A 229 -1.83 -15.81 28.46
CA GLY A 229 -0.72 -16.66 28.02
C GLY A 229 0.58 -15.94 27.69
N SER A 230 1.25 -15.38 28.69
CA SER A 230 2.62 -14.82 28.69
C SER A 230 2.77 -13.33 28.33
N ALA A 231 2.60 -12.52 29.38
CA ALA A 231 3.21 -11.20 29.45
C ALA A 231 4.74 -11.33 29.48
N ARG A 232 5.44 -10.67 28.56
CA ARG A 232 6.60 -9.81 28.87
C ARG A 232 6.62 -8.61 27.93
N ASN A 233 6.28 -7.46 28.51
CA ASN A 233 6.76 -6.10 28.27
C ASN A 233 7.20 -5.71 26.86
N SER A 234 6.64 -4.64 26.31
CA SER A 234 7.11 -3.28 26.66
C SER A 234 6.37 -2.22 25.84
N GLY A 235 6.01 -1.13 26.53
CA GLY A 235 5.60 0.11 25.92
C GLY A 235 6.71 0.75 25.07
N ILE A 236 6.29 1.83 24.44
CA ILE A 236 7.04 2.75 23.60
C ILE A 236 8.29 3.23 24.34
N GLU A 237 9.45 2.75 23.90
CA GLU A 237 10.76 3.42 23.89
C GLU A 237 11.79 2.43 23.32
N ALA A 238 12.06 2.49 22.02
CA ALA A 238 13.33 2.13 21.37
C ALA A 238 13.18 2.08 19.84
N ALA A 239 13.41 3.22 19.19
CA ALA A 239 14.14 3.19 17.94
C ALA A 239 15.54 2.59 18.21
N ALA A 240 16.08 1.85 17.23
CA ALA A 240 17.40 1.21 17.23
C ALA A 240 17.55 -0.08 18.06
N SER A 241 17.24 -1.23 17.45
CA SER A 241 18.12 -2.42 17.41
C SER A 241 17.34 -3.59 16.80
N ALA A 242 17.43 -3.73 15.47
CA ALA A 242 17.11 -5.01 14.83
C ALA A 242 18.01 -6.08 15.46
N LYS A 243 17.41 -7.07 16.15
CA LYS A 243 18.17 -8.24 16.62
C LYS A 243 18.83 -8.89 15.40
N LYS A 244 20.16 -8.80 15.31
CA LYS A 244 20.96 -9.54 14.32
C LYS A 244 20.59 -11.02 14.45
N HIS A 245 20.12 -11.60 13.36
CA HIS A 245 19.98 -13.05 13.26
C HIS A 245 21.38 -13.67 13.41
N ASP A 246 21.55 -14.62 14.33
CA ASP A 246 22.79 -15.39 14.41
C ASP A 246 22.86 -16.37 13.23
N CYS A 247 23.70 -16.06 12.24
CA CYS A 247 23.86 -16.85 11.03
C CYS A 247 24.53 -18.21 11.27
N ARG A 248 25.17 -18.43 12.44
CA ARG A 248 25.93 -19.67 12.74
C ARG A 248 25.05 -20.93 12.83
N HIS A 249 23.75 -20.76 13.04
CA HIS A 249 22.80 -21.87 13.19
C HIS A 249 21.62 -21.82 12.19
N CYS A 250 21.73 -21.02 11.13
CA CYS A 250 20.68 -20.91 10.12
C CYS A 250 20.74 -22.10 9.13
N SER A 251 19.63 -22.83 8.99
CA SER A 251 19.47 -23.99 8.09
C SER A 251 19.00 -23.62 6.66
N LYS A 252 18.81 -22.32 6.37
CA LYS A 252 18.48 -21.82 5.03
C LYS A 252 19.71 -21.87 4.12
N LEU A 253 19.65 -22.71 3.09
CA LEU A 253 20.73 -22.91 2.12
C LEU A 253 20.82 -21.81 1.04
N ASP A 254 19.77 -21.00 0.90
CA ASP A 254 19.58 -19.96 -0.11
C ASP A 254 19.68 -18.53 0.46
N CYS A 255 20.29 -18.37 1.64
CA CYS A 255 20.36 -17.08 2.31
C CYS A 255 21.33 -16.12 1.57
N PRO A 256 20.88 -14.92 1.14
CA PRO A 256 21.73 -13.94 0.45
C PRO A 256 22.94 -13.47 1.27
N ALA A 257 22.88 -13.56 2.59
CA ALA A 257 23.97 -13.18 3.49
C ALA A 257 25.12 -14.20 3.55
N ARG A 258 24.94 -15.44 3.04
CA ARG A 258 26.04 -16.41 2.85
C ARG A 258 26.79 -16.22 1.53
N ALA A 259 26.22 -15.52 0.56
CA ALA A 259 26.79 -15.36 -0.78
C ALA A 259 27.92 -14.31 -0.85
N SER A 260 28.48 -13.92 0.29
CA SER A 260 29.54 -12.93 0.41
C SER A 260 30.56 -13.37 1.46
N GLU A 261 31.41 -14.32 1.09
CA GLU A 261 32.81 -14.41 1.52
C GLU A 261 33.68 -14.55 0.27
#